data_AF-A0A2P2E821-F1
#
_entry.id   AF-A0A2P2E821-F1
#
_cell.length_a   1.000
_cell.length_b   1.000
_cell.length_c   1.000
_cell.angle_alpha   90.00
_cell.angle_beta   90.00
_cell.angle_gamma   90.00
#
_symmetry.space_group_name_H-M   'P 1'
#
loop_
_entity.id
_entity.type
_entity.pdbx_description
1 polymer ?
#
loop_
_entity_poly.entity_id
_entity_poly.type
_entity_poly.pdbx_seq_one_letter_code
_entity_poly.pdbx_strand_id
1 'polypeptide(L)'
;MKRRALLAGLLIASALILPQISVAQGSSEPAPALNATVPPAPKVFLTTTMGEIEITLDPVGAPKTSAHMLAMFQSGHYVGAAVFRIEPGFLIQIGDLDANFKGRYPPLKPVELETATNRHAKGAVGLARGDDPNSGHSSFYFDLAENASLNADPKAAPNTTGYASFGRVTAGWEVVEAMAKVERAASGGPFPGKAPVTPIVITGVRTDPPPPPKPKPAVRPAPKASKKKR
;
A
#
# COMPACT_ATOMS: atom_id res chain seq x y z
N MET A 1 -48.98 -11.01 103.15
CA MET A 1 -48.04 -11.21 104.28
C MET A 1 -46.64 -11.46 103.69
N LYS A 2 -45.63 -10.63 104.02
CA LYS A 2 -44.16 -10.88 103.94
C LYS A 2 -43.54 -11.19 102.55
N ARG A 3 -42.81 -10.26 101.91
CA ARG A 3 -41.35 -9.91 102.02
C ARG A 3 -40.37 -10.88 101.32
N ARG A 4 -39.60 -10.31 100.36
CA ARG A 4 -38.16 -10.55 100.01
C ARG A 4 -37.82 -11.90 99.33
N ALA A 5 -36.84 -12.08 98.44
CA ALA A 5 -35.70 -11.30 97.95
C ALA A 5 -35.20 -11.81 96.56
N LEU A 6 -34.36 -10.97 95.93
CA LEU A 6 -33.37 -11.14 94.86
C LEU A 6 -33.00 -12.55 94.34
N LEU A 7 -32.70 -12.68 93.03
CA LEU A 7 -31.32 -12.86 92.54
C LEU A 7 -31.19 -12.66 91.01
N ALA A 8 -29.97 -12.30 90.62
CA ALA A 8 -29.47 -11.90 89.32
C ALA A 8 -29.46 -12.99 88.24
N GLY A 9 -29.40 -12.59 86.97
CA GLY A 9 -29.15 -13.49 85.84
C GLY A 9 -29.12 -12.75 84.51
N LEU A 10 -27.95 -12.23 84.15
CA LEU A 10 -27.60 -11.61 82.86
C LEU A 10 -27.44 -12.71 81.80
N LEU A 11 -28.05 -12.59 80.60
CA LEU A 11 -27.67 -13.37 79.42
C LEU A 11 -28.05 -12.68 78.09
N ILE A 12 -27.04 -12.01 77.51
CA ILE A 12 -26.59 -12.00 76.11
C ILE A 12 -27.65 -11.85 75.00
N ALA A 13 -27.76 -10.65 74.44
CA ALA A 13 -28.40 -10.40 73.14
C ALA A 13 -27.35 -10.53 72.01
N SER A 14 -27.56 -11.48 71.11
CA SER A 14 -26.76 -11.65 69.88
C SER A 14 -27.20 -10.63 68.83
N ALA A 15 -26.30 -9.71 68.47
CA ALA A 15 -26.48 -8.80 67.34
C ALA A 15 -25.89 -9.45 66.07
N LEU A 16 -26.72 -9.63 65.04
CA LEU A 16 -26.31 -10.01 63.69
C LEU A 16 -25.52 -8.85 63.06
N ILE A 17 -24.22 -9.06 62.82
CA ILE A 17 -23.37 -8.14 62.06
C ILE A 17 -23.24 -8.73 60.65
N LEU A 18 -23.73 -8.00 59.64
CA LEU A 18 -23.51 -8.30 58.22
C LEU A 18 -22.03 -8.12 57.86
N PRO A 19 -21.40 -9.03 57.11
CA PRO A 19 -20.03 -8.84 56.65
C PRO A 19 -19.98 -7.76 55.55
N GLN A 20 -19.18 -6.73 55.78
CA GLN A 20 -18.79 -5.76 54.75
C GLN A 20 -17.75 -6.43 53.85
N ILE A 21 -18.07 -6.62 52.56
CA ILE A 21 -17.10 -7.08 51.57
C ILE A 21 -16.17 -5.91 51.25
N SER A 22 -14.95 -5.98 51.77
CA SER A 22 -13.87 -5.07 51.42
C SER A 22 -13.30 -5.49 50.06
N VAL A 23 -13.48 -4.65 49.03
CA VAL A 23 -12.85 -4.86 47.72
C VAL A 23 -11.37 -4.53 47.87
N ALA A 24 -10.54 -5.57 48.00
CA ALA A 24 -9.09 -5.43 47.89
C ALA A 24 -8.74 -5.02 46.46
N GLN A 25 -8.23 -3.79 46.28
CA GLN A 25 -7.60 -3.38 45.03
C GLN A 25 -6.31 -4.18 44.86
N GLY A 26 -6.39 -5.25 44.07
CA GLY A 26 -5.23 -5.95 43.55
C GLY A 26 -4.53 -5.05 42.53
N SER A 27 -3.31 -4.65 42.86
CA SER A 27 -2.38 -3.93 42.00
C SER A 27 -2.10 -4.77 40.74
N SER A 28 -2.80 -4.49 39.64
CA SER A 28 -2.40 -5.01 38.33
C SER A 28 -1.21 -4.20 37.84
N GLU A 29 -0.02 -4.74 38.06
CA GLU A 29 1.19 -4.30 37.37
C GLU A 29 0.96 -4.45 35.85
N PRO A 30 1.08 -3.38 35.05
CA PRO A 30 0.84 -3.47 33.62
C PRO A 30 1.99 -4.27 33.00
N ALA A 31 1.64 -5.41 32.39
CA ALA A 31 2.54 -6.11 31.49
C ALA A 31 3.09 -5.13 30.44
N PRO A 32 4.36 -5.23 30.03
CA PRO A 32 4.92 -4.30 29.06
C PRO A 32 4.14 -4.46 27.76
N ALA A 33 3.39 -3.41 27.40
CA ALA A 33 2.84 -3.29 26.07
C ALA A 33 4.03 -3.25 25.11
N LEU A 34 4.26 -4.36 24.40
CA LEU A 34 5.08 -4.36 23.20
C LEU A 34 4.37 -3.43 22.21
N ASN A 35 4.73 -2.15 22.25
CA ASN A 35 4.49 -1.20 21.17
C ASN A 35 5.23 -1.74 19.95
N ALA A 36 4.59 -2.66 19.22
CA ALA A 36 4.98 -2.98 17.86
C ALA A 36 4.71 -1.72 17.04
N THR A 37 5.71 -0.86 16.94
CA THR A 37 5.74 0.24 15.98
C THR A 37 5.64 -0.39 14.60
N VAL A 38 4.43 -0.43 14.04
CA VAL A 38 4.24 -0.75 12.63
C VAL A 38 5.04 0.31 11.86
N PRO A 39 6.04 -0.09 11.06
CA PRO A 39 6.82 0.88 10.30
C PRO A 39 5.88 1.69 9.40
N PRO A 40 6.12 3.00 9.25
CA PRO A 40 5.26 3.84 8.42
C PRO A 40 5.19 3.28 7.00
N ALA A 41 4.00 3.38 6.40
CA ALA A 41 3.77 2.92 5.04
C ALA A 41 4.72 3.65 4.06
N PRO A 42 5.38 2.93 3.12
CA PRO A 42 6.27 3.55 2.16
C PRO A 42 5.56 4.61 1.31
N LYS A 43 6.30 5.66 0.93
CA LYS A 43 5.83 6.74 0.07
C LYS A 43 6.64 6.83 -1.21
N VAL A 44 5.97 7.27 -2.28
CA VAL A 44 6.56 7.52 -3.59
C VAL A 44 6.18 8.92 -4.02
N PHE A 45 7.15 9.69 -4.49
CA PHE A 45 6.99 11.04 -4.99
C PHE A 45 7.34 11.02 -6.48
N LEU A 46 6.35 11.23 -7.32
CA LEU A 46 6.45 11.20 -8.77
C LEU A 46 6.45 12.63 -9.30
N THR A 47 7.60 13.10 -9.75
CA THR A 47 7.70 14.38 -10.46
C THR A 47 7.35 14.15 -11.92
N THR A 48 6.37 14.89 -12.43
CA THR A 48 5.92 14.84 -13.82
C THR A 48 6.07 16.20 -14.49
N THR A 49 5.90 16.27 -15.80
CA THR A 49 5.85 17.55 -16.54
C THR A 49 4.68 18.45 -16.13
N MET A 50 3.70 17.95 -15.36
CA MET A 50 2.56 18.73 -14.86
C MET A 50 2.61 19.04 -13.36
N GLY A 51 3.59 18.49 -12.62
CA GLY A 51 3.68 18.65 -11.17
C GLY A 51 4.08 17.36 -10.45
N GLU A 52 4.17 17.43 -9.13
CA GLU A 52 4.52 16.30 -8.28
C GLU A 52 3.25 15.64 -7.70
N ILE A 53 3.28 14.30 -7.64
CA ILE A 53 2.22 13.47 -7.03
C ILE A 53 2.85 12.61 -5.93
N GLU A 54 2.29 12.63 -4.73
CA GLU A 54 2.67 11.73 -3.64
C GLU A 54 1.70 10.54 -3.59
N ILE A 55 2.26 9.32 -3.58
CA ILE A 55 1.54 8.07 -3.40
C ILE A 55 2.00 7.44 -2.08
N THR A 56 1.07 7.14 -1.19
CA THR A 56 1.33 6.25 -0.04
C THR A 56 0.95 4.83 -0.42
N LEU A 57 1.89 3.89 -0.28
CA LEU A 57 1.70 2.48 -0.59
C LEU A 57 0.92 1.77 0.52
N ASP A 58 0.31 0.63 0.21
CA ASP A 58 -0.49 -0.17 1.13
C ASP A 58 0.15 -1.55 1.38
N PRO A 59 1.15 -1.63 2.28
CA PRO A 59 1.80 -2.90 2.61
C PRO A 59 0.91 -3.84 3.43
N VAL A 60 -0.28 -3.42 3.85
CA VAL A 60 -1.23 -4.24 4.62
C VAL A 60 -2.22 -4.91 3.67
N GLY A 61 -2.83 -4.14 2.76
CA GLY A 61 -3.84 -4.64 1.82
C GLY A 61 -3.25 -5.41 0.64
N ALA A 62 -2.08 -5.00 0.14
CA ALA A 62 -1.41 -5.65 -1.00
C ALA A 62 0.11 -5.73 -0.78
N PRO A 63 0.59 -6.55 0.18
CA PRO A 63 1.99 -6.57 0.60
C PRO A 63 2.97 -6.89 -0.53
N LYS A 64 2.70 -7.91 -1.36
CA LYS A 64 3.60 -8.30 -2.46
C LYS A 64 3.61 -7.23 -3.55
N THR A 65 2.44 -6.69 -3.88
CA THR A 65 2.26 -5.67 -4.92
C THR A 65 2.91 -4.35 -4.49
N SER A 66 2.71 -3.93 -3.24
CA SER A 66 3.34 -2.74 -2.68
C SER A 66 4.86 -2.85 -2.64
N ALA A 67 5.40 -4.01 -2.21
CA ALA A 67 6.85 -4.24 -2.23
C ALA A 67 7.43 -4.26 -3.65
N HIS A 68 6.72 -4.92 -4.58
CA HIS A 68 7.08 -4.97 -5.99
C HIS A 68 7.09 -3.57 -6.63
N MET A 69 6.04 -2.78 -6.41
CA MET A 69 5.94 -1.44 -6.96
C MET A 69 6.98 -0.50 -6.35
N LEU A 70 7.24 -0.57 -5.04
CA LEU A 70 8.34 0.17 -4.41
C LEU A 70 9.68 -0.14 -5.09
N ALA A 71 9.99 -1.43 -5.30
CA ALA A 71 11.21 -1.84 -5.99
C ALA A 71 11.25 -1.35 -7.45
N MET A 72 10.13 -1.36 -8.16
CA MET A 72 10.00 -0.78 -9.49
C MET A 72 10.31 0.72 -9.48
N PHE A 73 9.76 1.50 -8.53
CA PHE A 73 10.06 2.93 -8.39
C PHE A 73 11.53 3.19 -8.09
N GLN A 74 12.13 2.38 -7.21
CA GLN A 74 13.54 2.48 -6.83
C GLN A 74 14.51 2.06 -7.94
N SER A 75 14.05 1.28 -8.93
CA SER A 75 14.89 0.82 -10.04
C SER A 75 15.26 1.91 -11.05
N GLY A 76 14.55 3.05 -11.04
CA GLY A 76 14.67 4.10 -12.05
C GLY A 76 13.88 3.84 -13.34
N HIS A 77 13.10 2.76 -13.40
CA HIS A 77 12.32 2.37 -14.59
C HIS A 77 11.37 3.46 -15.10
N TYR A 78 10.77 4.25 -14.20
CA TYR A 78 9.72 5.20 -14.56
C TYR A 78 10.19 6.55 -15.08
N VAL A 79 11.47 6.94 -14.94
CA VAL A 79 11.94 8.23 -15.47
C VAL A 79 11.92 8.19 -17.01
N GLY A 80 11.06 9.02 -17.62
CA GLY A 80 10.76 9.02 -19.04
C GLY A 80 9.56 8.15 -19.45
N ALA A 81 8.88 7.50 -18.50
CA ALA A 81 7.59 6.88 -18.76
C ALA A 81 6.52 7.97 -18.96
N ALA A 82 5.59 7.73 -19.87
CA ALA A 82 4.57 8.69 -20.24
C ALA A 82 3.16 8.15 -19.99
N VAL A 83 2.25 9.07 -19.68
CA VAL A 83 0.81 8.77 -19.65
C VAL A 83 0.38 8.41 -21.06
N PHE A 84 -0.20 7.23 -21.23
CA PHE A 84 -0.65 6.73 -22.54
C PHE A 84 -2.16 6.48 -22.61
N ARG A 85 -2.86 6.56 -21.48
CA ARG A 85 -4.33 6.43 -21.43
C ARG A 85 -4.90 7.34 -20.35
N ILE A 86 -5.77 8.25 -20.76
CA ILE A 86 -6.63 9.06 -19.91
C ILE A 86 -8.07 8.74 -20.27
N GLU A 87 -8.83 8.31 -19.28
CA GLU A 87 -10.26 8.03 -19.41
C GLU A 87 -11.01 8.79 -18.32
N PRO A 88 -11.51 10.00 -18.63
CA PRO A 88 -12.16 10.86 -17.63
C PRO A 88 -13.32 10.13 -16.94
N GLY A 89 -13.37 10.22 -15.61
CA GLY A 89 -14.35 9.50 -14.78
C GLY A 89 -14.03 8.03 -14.55
N PHE A 90 -12.91 7.53 -15.07
CA PHE A 90 -12.43 6.17 -14.84
C PHE A 90 -11.00 6.20 -14.28
N LEU A 91 -9.96 6.30 -15.12
CA LEU A 91 -8.57 6.23 -14.68
C LEU A 91 -7.58 6.96 -15.60
N ILE A 92 -6.36 7.17 -15.08
CA ILE A 92 -5.18 7.58 -15.85
C ILE A 92 -4.11 6.50 -15.71
N GLN A 93 -3.62 5.97 -16.84
CA GLN A 93 -2.65 4.87 -16.86
C GLN A 93 -1.28 5.30 -17.40
N ILE A 94 -0.22 4.80 -16.75
CA ILE A 94 1.20 5.09 -17.03
C ILE A 94 2.09 3.88 -16.70
N GLY A 95 3.33 3.89 -17.17
CA GLY A 95 4.39 2.97 -16.73
C GLY A 95 5.23 2.42 -17.88
N ASP A 96 4.59 1.65 -18.76
CA ASP A 96 5.32 0.76 -19.67
C ASP A 96 5.69 1.40 -21.01
N LEU A 97 5.25 2.62 -21.26
CA LEU A 97 5.46 3.31 -22.54
C LEU A 97 6.17 4.65 -22.33
N ASP A 98 7.03 5.02 -23.28
CA ASP A 98 7.55 6.38 -23.40
C ASP A 98 6.59 7.31 -24.15
N ALA A 99 6.97 8.58 -24.34
CA ALA A 99 6.17 9.58 -25.05
C ALA A 99 5.88 9.23 -26.52
N ASN A 100 6.61 8.28 -27.11
CA ASN A 100 6.42 7.79 -28.47
C ASN A 100 5.73 6.42 -28.49
N PHE A 101 5.15 5.99 -27.37
CA PHE A 101 4.52 4.68 -27.18
C PHE A 101 5.46 3.50 -27.40
N LYS A 102 6.77 3.68 -27.20
CA LYS A 102 7.73 2.58 -27.20
C LYS A 102 7.74 1.89 -25.84
N GLY A 103 7.71 0.56 -25.87
CA GLY A 103 7.82 -0.27 -24.68
C GLY A 103 9.09 0.00 -23.88
N ARG A 104 8.93 0.13 -22.57
CA ARG A 104 10.00 0.22 -21.58
C ARG A 104 10.11 -1.12 -20.88
N TYR A 105 11.31 -1.70 -20.84
CA TYR A 105 11.50 -3.05 -20.29
C TYR A 105 11.67 -2.99 -18.77
N PRO A 106 10.75 -3.57 -17.99
CA PRO A 106 10.84 -3.55 -16.53
C PRO A 106 11.90 -4.54 -16.03
N PRO A 107 12.69 -4.21 -15.00
CA PRO A 107 13.80 -5.05 -14.53
C PRO A 107 13.37 -6.20 -13.62
N LEU A 108 12.12 -6.20 -13.15
CA LEU A 108 11.55 -7.23 -12.27
C LEU A 108 10.69 -8.20 -13.08
N LYS A 109 10.31 -9.33 -12.47
CA LYS A 109 9.30 -10.23 -13.05
C LYS A 109 7.89 -9.74 -12.66
N PRO A 110 6.82 -10.18 -13.35
CA PRO A 110 5.46 -9.95 -12.89
C PRO A 110 5.23 -10.44 -11.45
N VAL A 111 4.28 -9.81 -10.77
CA VAL A 111 3.87 -10.12 -9.39
C VAL A 111 2.54 -10.87 -9.38
N GLU A 112 2.39 -11.76 -8.40
CA GLU A 112 1.14 -12.47 -8.16
C GLU A 112 0.01 -11.50 -7.80
N LEU A 113 -1.22 -11.84 -8.20
CA LEU A 113 -2.39 -11.02 -7.91
C LEU A 113 -2.69 -10.99 -6.40
N GLU A 114 -2.94 -9.80 -5.87
CA GLU A 114 -3.47 -9.59 -4.52
C GLU A 114 -4.70 -8.69 -4.63
N THR A 115 -5.90 -9.25 -4.41
CA THR A 115 -7.17 -8.50 -4.50
C THR A 115 -8.11 -8.69 -3.31
N ALA A 116 -7.73 -9.51 -2.32
CA ALA A 116 -8.60 -9.93 -1.23
C ALA A 116 -9.24 -8.78 -0.42
N THR A 117 -8.53 -7.67 -0.22
CA THR A 117 -8.98 -6.54 0.61
C THR A 117 -9.05 -5.21 -0.16
N ASN A 118 -8.95 -5.24 -1.48
CA ASN A 118 -8.72 -4.04 -2.27
C ASN A 118 -10.01 -3.32 -2.64
N ARG A 119 -9.94 -1.98 -2.69
CA ARG A 119 -11.02 -1.13 -3.18
C ARG A 119 -10.48 -0.05 -4.11
N HIS A 120 -10.99 -0.02 -5.33
CA HIS A 120 -10.70 1.00 -6.33
C HIS A 120 -11.57 2.25 -6.12
N ALA A 121 -11.29 2.95 -5.03
CA ALA A 121 -11.92 4.23 -4.72
C ALA A 121 -11.25 5.40 -5.45
N LYS A 122 -11.90 6.57 -5.50
CA LYS A 122 -11.25 7.79 -6.01
C LYS A 122 -9.93 8.03 -5.28
N GLY A 123 -8.85 8.21 -6.06
CA GLY A 123 -7.50 8.40 -5.56
C GLY A 123 -6.74 7.12 -5.20
N ALA A 124 -7.32 5.93 -5.38
CA ALA A 124 -6.58 4.69 -5.31
C ALA A 124 -5.58 4.58 -6.46
N VAL A 125 -4.52 3.80 -6.25
CA VAL A 125 -3.50 3.50 -7.26
C VAL A 125 -3.47 1.99 -7.47
N GLY A 126 -3.81 1.57 -8.68
CA GLY A 126 -3.91 0.17 -9.06
C GLY A 126 -2.83 -0.29 -10.02
N LEU A 127 -2.48 -1.58 -9.96
CA LEU A 127 -1.57 -2.25 -10.89
C LEU A 127 -2.38 -2.82 -12.07
N ALA A 128 -2.01 -2.42 -13.29
CA ALA A 128 -2.59 -3.00 -14.50
C ALA A 128 -2.03 -4.40 -14.75
N ARG A 129 -2.84 -5.25 -15.37
CA ARG A 129 -2.47 -6.61 -15.79
C ARG A 129 -3.18 -6.96 -17.09
N GLY A 130 -2.67 -7.98 -17.78
CA GLY A 130 -3.39 -8.65 -18.86
C GLY A 130 -4.36 -9.70 -18.34
N ASP A 131 -4.76 -10.61 -19.23
CA ASP A 131 -5.76 -11.65 -18.93
C ASP A 131 -5.30 -12.61 -17.83
N ASP A 132 -4.01 -12.98 -17.83
CA ASP A 132 -3.42 -13.76 -16.75
C ASP A 132 -3.46 -12.93 -15.44
N PRO A 133 -4.11 -13.42 -14.37
CA PRO A 133 -4.14 -12.76 -13.07
C PRO A 133 -2.75 -12.33 -12.56
N ASN A 134 -1.72 -13.14 -12.81
CA ASN A 134 -0.35 -12.92 -12.31
C ASN A 134 0.55 -12.17 -13.30
N SER A 135 -0.05 -11.48 -14.28
CA SER A 135 0.69 -10.69 -15.28
C SER A 135 0.94 -9.23 -14.88
N GLY A 136 0.52 -8.83 -13.68
CA GLY A 136 0.76 -7.48 -13.17
C GLY A 136 2.26 -7.19 -13.12
N HIS A 137 2.72 -6.14 -13.80
CA HIS A 137 4.15 -5.93 -14.02
C HIS A 137 4.63 -4.53 -13.64
N SER A 138 4.36 -3.51 -14.44
CA SER A 138 4.87 -2.15 -14.16
C SER A 138 3.91 -1.04 -14.53
N SER A 139 2.95 -1.27 -15.42
CA SER A 139 1.92 -0.28 -15.68
C SER A 139 0.98 -0.16 -14.50
N PHE A 140 0.80 1.06 -14.01
CA PHE A 140 -0.15 1.38 -12.94
C PHE A 140 -1.10 2.49 -13.38
N TYR A 141 -2.15 2.72 -12.60
CA TYR A 141 -3.13 3.76 -12.87
C TYR A 141 -3.59 4.47 -11.60
N PHE A 142 -4.06 5.70 -11.78
CA PHE A 142 -4.76 6.49 -10.77
C PHE A 142 -6.27 6.38 -11.01
N ASP A 143 -7.02 5.94 -10.01
CA ASP A 143 -8.48 5.91 -10.05
C ASP A 143 -9.05 7.33 -9.91
N LEU A 144 -9.75 7.82 -10.94
CA LEU A 144 -10.37 9.16 -10.97
C LEU A 144 -11.75 9.20 -10.30
N ALA A 145 -12.36 8.03 -10.11
CA ALA A 145 -13.68 7.83 -9.55
C ALA A 145 -13.75 6.51 -8.76
N GLU A 146 -14.94 6.17 -8.27
CA GLU A 146 -15.22 4.85 -7.70
C GLU A 146 -15.38 3.81 -8.81
N ASN A 147 -14.39 2.93 -8.94
CA ASN A 147 -14.30 1.95 -10.02
C ASN A 147 -14.55 0.54 -9.49
N ALA A 148 -15.76 0.30 -8.97
CA ALA A 148 -16.12 -0.97 -8.35
C ALA A 148 -15.98 -2.20 -9.28
N SER A 149 -16.01 -1.99 -10.60
CA SER A 149 -15.76 -3.02 -11.61
C SER A 149 -14.32 -3.54 -11.64
N LEU A 150 -13.37 -2.80 -11.04
CA LEU A 150 -11.97 -3.23 -10.90
C LEU A 150 -11.73 -4.06 -9.63
N ASN A 151 -12.67 -4.05 -8.69
CA ASN A 151 -12.58 -4.88 -7.49
C ASN A 151 -12.70 -6.37 -7.85
N ALA A 152 -12.19 -7.24 -6.97
CA ALA A 152 -12.42 -8.68 -7.12
C ALA A 152 -13.92 -9.00 -7.08
N ASP A 153 -14.33 -10.00 -7.86
CA ASP A 153 -15.65 -10.59 -7.70
C ASP A 153 -15.70 -11.33 -6.35
N PRO A 154 -16.59 -10.93 -5.41
CA PRO A 154 -16.69 -11.59 -4.10
C PRO A 154 -17.14 -13.06 -4.17
N LYS A 155 -17.61 -13.53 -5.33
CA LYS A 155 -17.98 -14.92 -5.57
C LYS A 155 -16.86 -15.76 -6.21
N ALA A 156 -15.80 -15.12 -6.72
CA ALA A 156 -14.67 -15.81 -7.32
C ALA A 156 -13.70 -16.35 -6.25
N ALA A 157 -12.84 -17.28 -6.65
CA ALA A 157 -11.75 -17.71 -5.79
C ALA A 157 -10.82 -16.51 -5.46
N PRO A 158 -10.26 -16.42 -4.26
CA PRO A 158 -9.37 -15.32 -3.87
C PRO A 158 -8.25 -15.10 -4.88
N ASN A 159 -7.93 -13.83 -5.17
CA ASN A 159 -6.81 -13.45 -6.03
C ASN A 159 -6.87 -14.03 -7.46
N THR A 160 -8.07 -14.22 -8.01
CA THR A 160 -8.25 -14.67 -9.42
C THR A 160 -8.90 -13.63 -10.32
N THR A 161 -9.56 -12.64 -9.74
CA THR A 161 -10.29 -11.58 -10.45
C THR A 161 -9.96 -10.20 -9.88
N GLY A 162 -10.36 -9.15 -10.61
CA GLY A 162 -10.08 -7.77 -10.25
C GLY A 162 -8.63 -7.35 -10.51
N TYR A 163 -8.23 -6.26 -9.88
CA TYR A 163 -6.90 -5.66 -9.95
C TYR A 163 -6.35 -5.36 -8.56
N ALA A 164 -5.03 -5.35 -8.44
CA ALA A 164 -4.38 -5.02 -7.19
C ALA A 164 -4.37 -3.49 -6.98
N SER A 165 -5.01 -2.99 -5.93
CA SER A 165 -4.86 -1.61 -5.45
C SER A 165 -3.74 -1.60 -4.41
N PHE A 166 -2.60 -1.00 -4.75
CA PHE A 166 -1.37 -1.09 -3.94
C PHE A 166 -1.02 0.23 -3.23
N GLY A 167 -1.86 1.25 -3.37
CA GLY A 167 -1.62 2.52 -2.71
C GLY A 167 -2.70 3.55 -3.02
N ARG A 168 -2.44 4.78 -2.63
CA ARG A 168 -3.33 5.91 -2.88
C ARG A 168 -2.56 7.21 -3.03
N VAL A 169 -3.11 8.16 -3.78
CA VAL A 169 -2.61 9.53 -3.83
C VAL A 169 -2.87 10.21 -2.49
N THR A 170 -1.83 10.76 -1.87
CA THR A 170 -1.91 11.48 -0.59
C THR A 170 -1.56 12.97 -0.71
N ALA A 171 -0.91 13.40 -1.79
CA ALA A 171 -0.73 14.80 -2.16
C ALA A 171 -0.60 14.94 -3.70
N GLY A 172 -0.86 16.14 -4.23
CA GLY A 172 -0.82 16.37 -5.68
C GLY A 172 -2.05 15.85 -6.43
N TRP A 173 -3.21 15.73 -5.75
CA TRP A 173 -4.45 15.27 -6.38
C TRP A 173 -4.93 16.24 -7.47
N GLU A 174 -4.73 17.54 -7.27
CA GLU A 174 -4.98 18.59 -8.24
C GLU A 174 -4.19 18.41 -9.54
N VAL A 175 -2.98 17.83 -9.46
CA VAL A 175 -2.17 17.49 -10.64
C VAL A 175 -2.84 16.36 -11.41
N VAL A 176 -3.28 15.31 -10.71
CA VAL A 176 -4.01 14.18 -11.32
C VAL A 176 -5.32 14.65 -11.98
N GLU A 177 -6.08 15.54 -11.32
CA GLU A 177 -7.30 16.12 -11.89
C GLU A 177 -7.02 17.02 -13.09
N ALA A 178 -5.89 17.75 -13.10
CA ALA A 178 -5.46 18.54 -14.25
C ALA A 178 -5.08 17.64 -15.43
N MET A 179 -4.36 16.53 -15.18
CA MET A 179 -4.04 15.53 -16.21
C MET A 179 -5.31 14.97 -16.86
N ALA A 180 -6.38 14.73 -16.10
CA ALA A 180 -7.64 14.20 -16.63
C ALA A 180 -8.34 15.14 -17.63
N LYS A 181 -8.01 16.43 -17.60
CA LYS A 181 -8.66 17.49 -18.39
C LYS A 181 -7.90 17.88 -19.65
N VAL A 182 -6.70 17.33 -19.88
CA VAL A 182 -5.89 17.67 -21.06
C VAL A 182 -6.55 17.17 -22.34
N GLU A 183 -6.22 17.85 -23.44
CA GLU A 183 -6.61 17.42 -24.78
C GLU A 183 -5.96 16.07 -25.10
N ARG A 184 -6.73 15.19 -25.75
CA ARG A 184 -6.29 13.85 -26.14
C ARG A 184 -6.15 13.75 -27.65
N ALA A 185 -5.08 13.10 -28.09
CA ALA A 185 -4.82 12.87 -29.50
C ALA A 185 -5.87 11.92 -30.08
N ALA A 186 -6.38 12.21 -31.27
CA ALA A 186 -7.40 11.38 -31.94
C ALA A 186 -6.91 9.95 -32.24
N SER A 187 -5.59 9.77 -32.41
CA SER A 187 -4.94 8.50 -32.71
C SER A 187 -3.60 8.38 -32.00
N GLY A 188 -3.08 7.15 -31.90
CA GLY A 188 -1.79 6.86 -31.28
C GLY A 188 -1.92 6.03 -30.01
N GLY A 189 -0.82 5.36 -29.65
CA GLY A 189 -0.76 4.46 -28.50
C GLY A 189 -1.64 3.21 -28.65
N PRO A 190 -1.65 2.35 -27.61
CA PRO A 190 -2.47 1.15 -27.59
C PRO A 190 -3.97 1.44 -27.36
N PHE A 191 -4.31 2.67 -26.93
CA PHE A 191 -5.68 3.11 -26.69
C PHE A 191 -6.00 4.36 -27.54
N PRO A 192 -6.49 4.18 -28.78
CA PRO A 192 -6.81 5.29 -29.67
C PRO A 192 -7.75 6.31 -28.99
N GLY A 193 -7.44 7.61 -29.11
CA GLY A 193 -8.25 8.67 -28.50
C GLY A 193 -8.00 8.92 -27.01
N LYS A 194 -7.08 8.17 -26.36
CA LYS A 194 -6.87 8.22 -24.91
C LYS A 194 -5.54 8.83 -24.49
N ALA A 195 -4.54 8.89 -25.37
CA ALA A 195 -3.26 9.52 -25.04
C ALA A 195 -3.36 11.06 -25.08
N PRO A 196 -2.62 11.80 -24.23
CA PRO A 196 -2.60 13.26 -24.28
C PRO A 196 -1.92 13.77 -25.56
N VAL A 197 -2.36 14.92 -26.09
CA VAL A 197 -1.69 15.57 -27.25
C VAL A 197 -0.27 16.00 -26.88
N THR A 198 -0.14 16.68 -25.74
CA THR A 198 1.17 17.02 -25.16
C THR A 198 1.58 15.92 -24.19
N PRO A 199 2.69 15.19 -24.43
CA PRO A 199 3.09 14.09 -23.57
C PRO A 199 3.28 14.52 -22.11
N ILE A 200 2.62 13.78 -21.20
CA ILE A 200 2.83 13.92 -19.76
C ILE A 200 3.83 12.85 -19.35
N VAL A 201 5.00 13.26 -18.89
CA VAL A 201 6.16 12.37 -18.68
C VAL A 201 6.61 12.46 -17.23
N ILE A 202 6.98 11.32 -16.64
CA ILE A 202 7.66 11.28 -15.33
C ILE A 202 9.10 11.74 -15.52
N THR A 203 9.48 12.82 -14.86
CA THR A 203 10.83 13.41 -14.91
C THR A 203 11.68 13.04 -13.70
N GLY A 204 11.06 12.62 -12.60
CA GLY A 204 11.75 12.24 -11.38
C GLY A 204 10.93 11.29 -10.51
N VAL A 205 11.65 10.46 -9.74
CA VAL A 205 11.06 9.56 -8.75
C VAL A 205 11.91 9.61 -7.48
N ARG A 206 11.27 9.84 -6.34
CA ARG A 206 11.85 9.69 -5.01
C ARG A 206 10.99 8.76 -4.18
N THR A 207 11.61 7.99 -3.29
CA THR A 207 10.89 7.08 -2.38
C THR A 207 11.29 7.33 -0.93
N ASP A 208 10.39 7.01 -0.02
CA ASP A 208 10.64 6.92 1.41
C ASP A 208 10.12 5.54 1.87
N PRO A 209 10.99 4.59 2.27
CA PRO A 209 12.43 4.75 2.40
C PRO A 209 13.15 4.96 1.05
N PRO A 210 14.35 5.58 1.05
CA PRO A 210 15.15 5.72 -0.17
C PRO A 210 15.58 4.35 -0.72
N PRO A 211 15.94 4.28 -2.02
CA PRO A 211 16.42 3.05 -2.62
C PRO A 211 17.62 2.49 -1.85
N PRO A 212 17.73 1.16 -1.68
CA PRO A 212 18.90 0.56 -1.07
C PRO A 212 20.15 0.90 -1.89
N PRO A 213 21.32 1.05 -1.25
CA PRO A 213 22.56 1.33 -1.96
C PRO A 213 22.84 0.23 -2.99
N LYS A 214 23.16 0.63 -4.23
CA LYS A 214 23.48 -0.31 -5.30
C LYS A 214 24.63 -1.22 -4.84
N PRO A 215 24.57 -2.55 -5.08
CA PRO A 215 25.67 -3.44 -4.74
C PRO A 215 26.95 -2.94 -5.41
N LYS A 216 28.05 -2.82 -4.65
CA LYS A 216 29.36 -2.52 -5.25
C LYS A 216 29.66 -3.62 -6.28
N PRO A 217 30.13 -3.28 -7.49
CA PRO A 217 30.52 -4.29 -8.48
C PRO A 217 31.48 -5.28 -7.83
N ALA A 218 31.12 -6.56 -7.83
CA ALA A 218 32.03 -7.59 -7.35
C ALA A 218 33.29 -7.53 -8.22
N VAL A 219 34.44 -7.26 -7.60
CA VAL A 219 35.75 -7.35 -8.27
C VAL A 219 35.88 -8.80 -8.71
N ARG A 220 35.67 -9.05 -10.01
CA ARG A 220 35.86 -10.39 -10.57
C ARG A 220 37.33 -10.75 -10.35
N PRO A 221 37.67 -11.84 -9.65
CA PRO A 221 39.06 -12.22 -9.48
C PRO A 221 39.68 -12.40 -10.87
N ALA A 222 40.86 -11.83 -11.07
CA ALA A 222 41.60 -11.92 -12.32
C ALA A 222 41.74 -13.40 -12.74
N PRO A 223 41.62 -13.73 -14.04
CA PRO A 223 41.80 -15.10 -14.49
C PRO A 223 43.21 -15.57 -14.11
N LYS A 224 43.29 -16.68 -13.34
CA LYS A 224 44.58 -17.30 -13.01
C LYS A 224 45.26 -17.70 -14.33
N ALA A 225 46.45 -17.18 -14.56
CA ALA A 225 47.27 -17.54 -15.72
C ALA A 225 47.51 -19.05 -15.75
N SER A 226 47.01 -19.70 -16.80
CA SER A 226 47.29 -21.12 -17.08
C SER A 226 48.79 -21.29 -17.35
N LYS A 227 49.52 -21.92 -16.41
CA LYS A 227 50.88 -22.39 -16.65
C LYS A 227 50.84 -23.50 -17.69
N LYS A 228 51.25 -23.18 -18.92
CA LYS A 228 51.52 -24.14 -20.00
C LYS A 228 52.74 -24.98 -19.58
N LYS A 229 52.53 -26.25 -19.21
CA LYS A 229 53.63 -27.22 -19.07
C LYS A 229 54.22 -27.48 -20.47
N ARG A 230 55.53 -27.29 -20.59
CA ARG A 230 56.35 -27.86 -21.67
C ARG A 230 56.87 -29.21 -21.23
#